data_AF-A0A917NL24-F1
#
_entry.id   AF-A0A917NL24-F1
#
_cell.length_a   1.000
_cell.length_b   1.000
_cell.length_c   1.000
_cell.angle_alpha   90.00
_cell.angle_beta   90.00
_cell.angle_gamma   90.00
#
_symmetry.space_group_name_H-M   'P 1'
#
loop_
_entity.id
_entity.type
_entity.pdbx_description
1 polymer ?
#
loop_
_entity_poly.entity_id
_entity_poly.type
_entity_poly.pdbx_seq_one_letter_code
_entity_poly.pdbx_strand_id
1 'polypeptide(L)'
;MLCTTSYTAARAGDRDQAQAMIREAGKAARKLPQQAPPGRLFPTTSAAVGLFEVGVRWALGDAGAALKAGRALSADQFSTAERKGRMHTDLGCAWWQWGKPEQTAHELLCALRPARLAGRGP
;
A
#
# COMPACT_ATOMS: atom_id res chain seq x y z
N MET A 1 2.32 -5.52 13.45
CA MET A 1 3.35 -6.55 13.20
C MET A 1 3.05 -7.39 11.95
N LEU A 2 1.88 -8.03 11.83
CA LEU A 2 1.52 -8.90 10.68
C LEU A 2 1.84 -8.29 9.29
N CYS A 3 1.47 -7.03 9.05
CA CYS A 3 1.73 -6.37 7.76
C CYS A 3 3.23 -6.23 7.43
N THR A 4 4.04 -5.77 8.38
CA THR A 4 5.49 -5.61 8.19
C THR A 4 6.15 -6.97 8.00
N THR A 5 5.82 -7.97 8.83
CA THR A 5 6.33 -9.34 8.69
C THR A 5 5.97 -9.93 7.34
N SER A 6 4.73 -9.74 6.89
CA SER A 6 4.26 -10.19 5.59
C SER A 6 5.08 -9.59 4.44
N TYR A 7 5.36 -8.28 4.49
CA TYR A 7 6.12 -7.60 3.47
C TYR A 7 7.59 -8.05 3.46
N THR A 8 8.21 -8.21 4.64
CA THR A 8 9.57 -8.75 4.75
C THR A 8 9.66 -10.17 4.19
N ALA A 9 8.71 -11.04 4.51
CA ALA A 9 8.63 -12.40 3.97
C ALA A 9 8.50 -12.38 2.44
N ALA A 10 7.64 -11.50 1.90
CA ALA A 10 7.49 -11.34 0.45
C ALA A 10 8.80 -10.92 -0.23
N ARG A 11 9.52 -9.97 0.37
CA ARG A 11 10.83 -9.49 -0.11
C ARG A 11 11.92 -10.57 -0.03
N ALA A 12 11.80 -11.50 0.91
CA ALA A 12 12.67 -12.67 1.04
C ALA A 12 12.28 -13.85 0.14
N GLY A 13 11.17 -13.75 -0.61
CA GLY A 13 10.65 -14.84 -1.44
C GLY A 13 9.88 -15.92 -0.68
N ASP A 14 9.65 -15.76 0.63
CA ASP A 14 8.81 -16.65 1.43
C ASP A 14 7.32 -16.33 1.15
N ARG A 15 6.86 -16.90 0.04
CA ARG A 15 5.51 -16.69 -0.50
C ARG A 15 4.42 -17.19 0.44
N ASP A 16 4.66 -18.27 1.19
CA ASP A 16 3.67 -18.88 2.05
C ASP A 16 3.49 -18.07 3.34
N GLN A 17 4.59 -17.69 3.99
CA GLN A 17 4.54 -16.85 5.17
C GLN A 17 3.95 -15.47 4.84
N ALA A 18 4.38 -14.86 3.72
CA ALA A 18 3.82 -13.58 3.27
C ALA A 18 2.30 -13.65 3.11
N GLN A 19 1.80 -14.65 2.40
CA GLN A 19 0.36 -14.79 2.18
C GLN A 19 -0.40 -15.13 3.47
N ALA A 20 0.16 -15.95 4.35
CA ALA A 20 -0.46 -16.28 5.63
C ALA A 20 -0.65 -15.01 6.49
N MET A 21 0.41 -14.21 6.62
CA MET A 21 0.41 -13.00 7.44
C MET A 21 -0.51 -11.91 6.87
N ILE A 22 -0.52 -11.68 5.54
CA ILE A 22 -1.41 -10.66 4.96
C ILE A 22 -2.89 -11.05 5.03
N ARG A 23 -3.22 -12.34 4.88
CA ARG A 23 -4.60 -12.82 5.07
C ARG A 23 -5.07 -12.60 6.49
N GLU A 24 -4.22 -12.89 7.47
CA GLU A 24 -4.56 -12.69 8.88
C GLU A 24 -4.70 -11.20 9.22
N ALA A 25 -3.81 -10.36 8.69
CA ALA A 25 -3.94 -8.91 8.80
C ALA A 25 -5.27 -8.41 8.20
N GLY A 26 -5.67 -8.92 7.03
CA GLY A 26 -6.94 -8.58 6.39
C GLY A 26 -8.17 -9.01 7.20
N LYS A 27 -8.14 -10.17 7.85
CA LYS A 27 -9.21 -10.59 8.78
C LYS A 27 -9.30 -9.65 9.98
N ALA A 28 -8.17 -9.28 10.57
CA ALA A 28 -8.13 -8.33 11.68
C ALA A 28 -8.63 -6.94 11.25
N ALA A 29 -8.26 -6.49 10.05
CA ALA A 29 -8.65 -5.20 9.50
C ALA A 29 -10.16 -5.02 9.36
N ARG A 30 -10.91 -6.10 9.07
CA ARG A 30 -12.39 -6.04 9.01
C ARG A 30 -13.04 -5.58 10.31
N LYS A 31 -12.33 -5.66 11.44
CA LYS A 31 -12.81 -5.22 12.76
C LYS A 31 -12.37 -3.79 13.10
N LEU A 32 -11.57 -3.16 12.23
CA LEU A 32 -11.07 -1.80 12.47
C LEU A 32 -12.07 -0.75 11.99
N PRO A 33 -12.15 0.41 12.66
CA PRO A 33 -12.89 1.55 12.15
C PRO A 33 -12.24 2.07 10.87
N GLN A 34 -13.05 2.68 9.99
CA GLN A 34 -12.58 3.24 8.72
C GLN A 34 -11.53 4.34 8.92
N GLN A 35 -11.72 5.16 9.96
CA GLN A 35 -10.75 6.15 10.43
C GLN A 35 -10.24 5.74 11.81
N ALA A 36 -8.94 5.83 12.01
CA ALA A 36 -8.35 5.58 13.31
C ALA A 36 -8.77 6.69 14.30
N PRO A 37 -9.04 6.36 15.57
CA PRO A 37 -9.32 7.37 16.59
C PRO A 37 -8.20 8.41 16.70
N PRO A 38 -8.55 9.68 16.99
CA PRO A 38 -7.55 10.73 17.22
C PRO A 38 -6.63 10.37 18.39
N GLY A 39 -5.38 10.84 18.34
CA GLY A 39 -4.38 10.58 19.39
C GLY A 39 -3.64 9.24 19.31
N ARG A 40 -3.93 8.39 18.32
CA ARG A 40 -3.12 7.19 18.05
C ARG A 40 -1.79 7.56 17.39
N LEU A 41 -0.68 7.20 18.04
CA LEU A 41 0.68 7.36 17.47
C LEU A 41 0.86 6.60 16.15
N PHE A 42 0.26 5.40 16.04
CA PHE A 42 0.33 4.55 14.85
C PHE A 42 -1.08 4.16 14.39
N PRO A 43 -1.79 5.06 13.68
CA PRO A 43 -3.14 4.78 13.22
C PRO A 43 -3.09 3.65 12.19
N THR A 44 -3.71 2.52 12.56
CA THR A 44 -3.91 1.35 11.69
C THR A 44 -5.35 1.40 11.20
N THR A 45 -5.52 1.46 9.89
CA THR A 45 -6.81 1.48 9.20
C THR A 45 -6.87 0.34 8.21
N SER A 46 -8.08 -0.01 7.75
CA SER A 46 -8.26 -1.01 6.70
C SER A 46 -7.52 -0.63 5.41
N ALA A 47 -7.49 0.66 5.05
CA ALA A 47 -6.73 1.16 3.91
C ALA A 47 -5.21 0.95 4.08
N ALA A 48 -4.68 1.12 5.29
CA ALA A 48 -3.27 0.83 5.57
C ALA A 48 -2.94 -0.66 5.37
N VAL A 49 -3.83 -1.57 5.79
CA VAL A 49 -3.65 -3.01 5.54
C VAL A 49 -3.76 -3.34 4.05
N GLY A 50 -4.72 -2.75 3.34
CA GLY A 50 -4.85 -2.89 1.89
C GLY A 50 -3.60 -2.43 1.14
N LEU A 51 -2.99 -1.31 1.55
CA LEU A 51 -1.72 -0.85 0.98
C LEU A 51 -0.58 -1.85 1.19
N PHE A 52 -0.49 -2.46 2.38
CA PHE A 52 0.46 -3.55 2.59
C PHE A 52 0.18 -4.76 1.71
N GLU A 53 -1.09 -5.09 1.45
CA GLU A 53 -1.43 -6.19 0.53
C GLU A 53 -0.95 -5.89 -0.89
N VAL A 54 -1.15 -4.67 -1.41
CA VAL A 54 -0.58 -4.27 -2.72
C VAL A 54 0.93 -4.50 -2.73
N GLY A 55 1.63 -3.98 -1.71
CA GLY A 55 3.07 -4.14 -1.52
C GLY A 55 3.55 -5.59 -1.58
N VAL A 56 2.87 -6.45 -0.82
CA VAL A 56 3.16 -7.89 -0.74
C VAL A 56 2.93 -8.58 -2.08
N ARG A 57 1.82 -8.31 -2.76
CA ARG A 57 1.47 -8.98 -4.02
C ARG A 57 2.45 -8.64 -5.14
N TRP A 58 2.82 -7.36 -5.31
CA TRP A 58 3.76 -6.98 -6.37
C TRP A 58 5.17 -7.49 -6.06
N ALA A 59 5.59 -7.48 -4.77
CA ALA A 59 6.87 -8.05 -4.37
C ALA A 59 6.97 -9.56 -4.64
N LEU A 60 5.83 -10.28 -4.60
CA LEU A 60 5.72 -11.69 -4.96
C LEU A 60 5.55 -11.95 -6.46
N GLY A 61 5.63 -10.93 -7.31
CA GLY A 61 5.48 -11.10 -8.76
C GLY A 61 4.04 -11.13 -9.27
N ASP A 62 3.05 -10.86 -8.42
CA ASP A 62 1.62 -10.98 -8.74
C ASP A 62 0.99 -9.59 -8.95
N ALA A 63 1.31 -8.97 -10.08
CA ALA A 63 0.75 -7.68 -10.50
C ALA A 63 -0.79 -7.72 -10.57
N GLY A 64 -1.34 -8.86 -11.03
CA GLY A 64 -2.75 -9.26 -10.98
C GLY A 64 -3.43 -8.90 -9.67
N ALA A 65 -2.99 -9.61 -8.63
CA ALA A 65 -3.53 -9.48 -7.30
C ALA A 65 -3.20 -8.13 -6.66
N ALA A 66 -2.03 -7.55 -6.95
CA ALA A 66 -1.63 -6.24 -6.44
C ALA A 66 -2.62 -5.15 -6.87
N LEU A 67 -2.90 -5.05 -8.17
CA LEU A 67 -3.85 -4.06 -8.69
C LEU A 67 -5.27 -4.34 -8.22
N LYS A 68 -5.67 -5.61 -8.13
CA LYS A 68 -6.97 -5.99 -7.55
C LYS A 68 -7.13 -5.51 -6.11
N ALA A 69 -6.10 -5.67 -5.27
CA ALA A 69 -6.11 -5.18 -3.89
C ALA A 69 -6.11 -3.64 -3.82
N GLY A 70 -5.44 -2.99 -4.77
CA GLY A 70 -5.35 -1.53 -4.86
C GLY A 70 -6.62 -0.83 -5.33
N ARG A 71 -7.57 -1.53 -5.97
CA ARG A 71 -8.78 -0.90 -6.57
C ARG A 71 -9.64 -0.06 -5.61
N ALA A 72 -9.65 -0.41 -4.33
CA ALA A 72 -10.44 0.30 -3.32
C ALA A 72 -9.63 1.37 -2.56
N LEU A 73 -8.34 1.50 -2.88
CA LEU A 73 -7.45 2.48 -2.25
C LEU A 73 -7.59 3.83 -2.94
N SER A 74 -7.61 4.87 -2.13
CA SER A 74 -7.57 6.25 -2.60
C SER A 74 -6.72 7.11 -1.66
N ALA A 75 -6.08 8.14 -2.21
CA ALA A 75 -5.12 8.96 -1.48
C ALA A 75 -5.76 9.72 -0.29
N ASP A 76 -7.06 10.00 -0.34
CA ASP A 76 -7.84 10.62 0.75
C ASP A 76 -7.94 9.75 2.01
N GLN A 77 -7.77 8.44 1.88
CA GLN A 77 -7.76 7.49 3.01
C GLN A 77 -6.47 7.56 3.83
N PHE A 78 -5.45 8.29 3.35
CA PHE A 78 -4.13 8.40 3.99
C PHE A 78 -3.88 9.83 4.43
N SER A 79 -3.51 10.02 5.71
CA SER A 79 -3.31 11.36 6.28
C SER A 79 -1.94 11.98 5.96
N THR A 80 -0.91 11.17 5.70
CA THR A 80 0.46 11.67 5.49
C THR A 80 0.85 11.66 4.01
N ALA A 81 1.68 12.64 3.61
CA ALA A 81 2.24 12.70 2.26
C ALA A 81 3.06 11.44 1.94
N GLU A 82 3.81 10.91 2.91
CA GLU A 82 4.58 9.67 2.80
C GLU A 82 3.68 8.47 2.43
N ARG A 83 2.57 8.27 3.14
CA ARG A 83 1.65 7.15 2.87
C ARG A 83 0.97 7.28 1.51
N LYS A 84 0.57 8.51 1.12
CA LYS A 84 0.02 8.79 -0.22
C LYS A 84 1.05 8.49 -1.31
N GLY A 85 2.28 8.94 -1.13
CA GLY A 85 3.39 8.67 -2.04
C GLY A 85 3.62 7.17 -2.20
N ARG A 86 3.74 6.44 -1.08
CA ARG A 86 3.91 4.98 -1.07
C ARG A 86 2.79 4.26 -1.84
N MET A 87 1.54 4.65 -1.65
CA MET A 87 0.41 4.05 -2.37
C MET A 87 0.61 4.12 -3.89
N HIS A 88 0.89 5.32 -4.39
CA HIS A 88 1.13 5.51 -5.81
C HIS A 88 2.41 4.81 -6.29
N THR A 89 3.49 4.78 -5.49
CA THR A 89 4.70 4.05 -5.84
C THR A 89 4.45 2.54 -5.97
N ASP A 90 3.78 1.92 -5.00
CA ASP A 90 3.48 0.48 -5.02
C ASP A 90 2.56 0.11 -6.20
N LEU A 91 1.56 0.96 -6.52
CA LEU A 91 0.71 0.80 -7.71
C LEU A 91 1.51 0.96 -9.01
N GLY A 92 2.42 1.93 -9.08
CA GLY A 92 3.32 2.12 -10.21
C GLY A 92 4.21 0.90 -10.45
N CYS A 93 4.77 0.31 -9.40
CA CYS A 93 5.54 -0.94 -9.49
C CYS A 93 4.70 -2.10 -10.05
N ALA A 94 3.45 -2.24 -9.59
CA ALA A 94 2.54 -3.27 -10.09
C ALA A 94 2.17 -3.07 -11.57
N TRP A 95 1.88 -1.83 -12.00
CA TRP A 95 1.63 -1.53 -13.41
C TRP A 95 2.85 -1.77 -14.30
N TRP A 96 4.05 -1.41 -13.82
CA TRP A 96 5.29 -1.66 -14.54
C TRP A 96 5.51 -3.16 -14.77
N GLN A 97 5.29 -3.97 -13.73
CA GLN A 97 5.39 -5.42 -13.81
C GLN A 97 4.36 -6.03 -14.77
N TRP A 98 3.20 -5.40 -14.96
CA TRP A 98 2.23 -5.79 -16.00
C TRP A 98 2.62 -5.30 -17.41
N GLY A 99 3.65 -4.47 -17.57
CA GLY A 99 3.99 -3.87 -18.87
C GLY A 99 2.99 -2.80 -19.29
N LYS A 100 2.55 -1.96 -18.34
CA LYS A 100 1.61 -0.86 -18.55
C LYS A 100 2.30 0.49 -18.25
N PRO A 101 3.13 1.00 -19.19
CA PRO A 101 4.01 2.13 -18.94
C PRO A 101 3.27 3.46 -18.73
N GLU A 102 2.14 3.69 -19.39
CA GLU A 102 1.35 4.93 -19.23
C GLU A 102 0.75 5.03 -17.82
N GLN A 103 0.19 3.92 -17.32
CA GLN A 103 -0.35 3.81 -15.96
C GLN A 103 0.79 3.95 -14.94
N THR A 104 1.93 3.33 -15.21
CA THR A 104 3.14 3.48 -14.37
C THR A 104 3.53 4.94 -14.24
N ALA A 105 3.66 5.66 -15.36
CA ALA A 105 4.03 7.07 -15.37
C ALA A 105 2.99 7.93 -14.62
N HIS A 106 1.70 7.65 -14.83
CA HIS A 106 0.62 8.35 -14.12
C HIS A 106 0.74 8.21 -12.60
N GLU A 107 0.91 6.99 -12.10
CA GLU A 107 1.06 6.72 -10.66
C GLU A 107 2.30 7.43 -10.10
N LEU A 108 3.46 7.33 -10.77
CA LEU A 108 4.69 7.98 -10.30
C LEU A 108 4.57 9.51 -10.27
N LEU A 109 3.87 10.12 -11.23
CA LEU A 109 3.58 11.55 -11.20
C LEU A 109 2.65 11.92 -10.02
N CYS A 110 1.65 11.08 -9.72
CA CYS A 110 0.78 11.25 -8.57
C CYS A 110 1.55 11.11 -7.25
N ALA A 111 2.52 10.19 -7.16
CA ALA A 111 3.37 10.01 -5.99
C ALA A 111 4.19 11.27 -5.63
N LEU A 112 4.59 12.06 -6.64
CA LEU A 112 5.36 13.29 -6.45
C LEU A 112 4.52 14.50 -6.00
N ARG A 113 3.20 14.51 -6.21
CA ARG A 113 2.35 15.67 -5.88
C ARG A 113 2.28 15.96 -4.38
N PRO A 114 2.03 14.99 -3.49
CA PRO A 114 2.02 15.25 -2.04
C PRO A 114 3.38 15.75 -1.53
N ALA A 115 4.49 15.25 -2.07
CA ALA A 115 5.84 15.64 -1.68
C ALA A 115 6.15 17.10 -2.05
N ARG A 116 5.68 17.58 -3.21
CA ARG A 116 5.85 18.98 -3.63
C ARG A 116 5.08 19.98 -2.77
N LEU A 117 3.93 19.59 -2.23
CA LEU A 117 3.15 20.44 -1.33
C LEU A 117 3.73 20.47 0.08
N ALA A 118 4.36 19.39 0.54
CA ALA A 118 5.04 19.35 1.84
C ALA A 118 6.38 20.13 1.85
N GLY A 119 7.05 20.26 0.69
CA GLY A 119 8.31 21.00 0.53
C GLY A 119 8.18 22.51 0.33
N ARG A 120 6.95 23.03 0.18
CA ARG A 120 6.66 24.48 0.20
C ARG A 120 6.04 24.83 1.55
N GLY A 121 6.90 25.01 2.57
CA GLY A 121 6.49 25.70 3.80
C GLY A 121 6.29 27.21 3.56
N PRO A 122 5.51 27.90 4.41
CA PRO A 122 5.32 29.35 4.36
C PRO A 122 6.61 30.14 4.54
#